data_AF-A0A7K4ZT16-F1
#
_entry.id   AF-A0A7K4ZT16-F1
#
_cell.length_a   1.000
_cell.length_b   1.000
_cell.length_c   1.000
_cell.angle_alpha   90.00
_cell.angle_beta   90.00
_cell.angle_gamma   90.00
#
_symmetry.space_group_name_H-M   'P 1'
#
loop_
_entity.id
_entity.type
_entity.pdbx_description
1 polymer ?
#
loop_
_entity_poly.entity_id
_entity_poly.type
_entity_poly.pdbx_seq_one_letter_code
_entity_poly.pdbx_strand_id
1 'polypeptide(L)'
;MATLSTKPGQRFSLPEWHNNSQLISADAEHQRSASHQVRQEARALRNETNNKAKWDEQNNRTRLADRMTIVNRWKENLDKRLADLDAEIAALTKVKEMAERALQAKNLPLDVAIECLTFRESRRAIDVVRDAVEVELHKEVKMIEQTKKELQQRVSAAFEQLCLLQETHQQLSCDRRCKAEALELDRVCHSLNVNSPNISFKVNPTRIPNGTTTLDQWDQNNRCNKERAEAELKASTLLREATLVTIAQTNKDMEVQRVATEFALRKRIRDMEKAHDELKWQEQNTLEEIAEMEEDIQRLEKDLRRKMQDLKVAHTRLETRTYRSTVELCRDEVQDGLTDEVHQLEGSIRALQQKLAEAQ
;
A
#
# COMPACT_ATOMS: atom_id res chain seq x y z
N MET A 1 82.56 85.87 54.51
CA MET A 1 82.32 84.67 55.33
C MET A 1 82.95 83.48 54.62
N ALA A 2 83.91 82.82 55.28
CA ALA A 2 84.26 81.43 55.00
C ALA A 2 82.97 80.57 55.13
N THR A 3 82.75 79.46 54.43
CA THR A 3 83.55 78.24 54.40
C THR A 3 82.98 77.32 53.31
N LEU A 4 83.83 76.71 52.49
CA LEU A 4 83.65 75.32 52.02
C LEU A 4 85.05 74.73 51.89
N SER A 5 85.66 74.47 53.05
CA SER A 5 86.83 73.62 53.18
C SER A 5 86.36 72.17 53.05
N THR A 6 86.25 71.70 51.81
CA THR A 6 86.30 70.26 51.54
C THR A 6 87.77 69.87 51.56
N LYS A 7 88.14 68.98 52.48
CA LYS A 7 89.50 68.41 52.56
C LYS A 7 89.97 68.02 51.14
N PRO A 8 91.20 68.34 50.70
CA PRO A 8 91.74 67.69 49.52
C PRO A 8 91.80 66.19 49.83
N GLY A 9 91.08 65.39 49.06
CA GLY A 9 91.10 63.94 49.19
C GLY A 9 92.53 63.40 49.09
N GLN A 10 92.71 62.16 49.57
CA GLN A 10 93.96 61.42 49.47
C GLN A 10 94.60 61.58 48.07
N ARG A 11 95.88 61.98 48.01
CA ARG A 11 96.62 62.13 46.75
C ARG A 11 97.13 60.77 46.31
N PHE A 12 96.64 60.28 45.18
CA PHE A 12 97.06 59.01 44.59
C PHE A 12 98.37 59.16 43.81
N SER A 13 99.16 58.09 43.78
CA SER A 13 100.38 57.98 42.99
C SER A 13 100.08 57.74 41.51
N LEU A 14 101.02 58.10 40.62
CA LEU A 14 100.92 57.84 39.17
C LEU A 14 100.64 56.35 38.84
N PRO A 15 101.29 55.37 39.50
CA PRO A 15 100.94 53.95 39.34
C PRO A 15 99.50 53.61 39.78
N GLU A 16 99.00 54.19 40.87
CA GLU A 16 97.61 54.00 41.31
C GLU A 16 96.61 54.58 40.29
N TRP A 17 96.93 55.72 39.67
CA TRP A 17 96.13 56.30 38.59
C TRP A 17 96.14 55.42 37.33
N HIS A 18 97.32 54.91 36.92
CA HIS A 18 97.42 53.98 35.79
C HIS A 18 96.66 52.68 36.04
N ASN A 19 96.77 52.09 37.25
CA ASN A 19 96.02 50.90 37.63
C ASN A 19 94.51 51.18 37.64
N ASN A 20 94.05 52.30 38.19
CA ASN A 20 92.63 52.66 38.18
C ASN A 20 92.11 52.91 36.75
N SER A 21 92.90 53.58 35.90
CA SER A 21 92.53 53.82 34.50
C SER A 21 92.47 52.51 33.69
N GLN A 22 93.39 51.57 33.94
CA GLN A 22 93.36 50.23 33.35
C GLN A 22 92.16 49.41 33.85
N LEU A 23 91.84 49.48 35.15
CA LEU A 23 90.65 48.83 35.72
C LEU A 23 89.35 49.39 35.12
N ILE A 24 89.22 50.70 34.99
CA ILE A 24 88.07 51.35 34.34
C ILE A 24 87.98 50.93 32.87
N SER A 25 89.09 50.86 32.15
CA SER A 25 89.11 50.43 30.75
C SER A 25 88.73 48.95 30.60
N ALA A 26 89.26 48.07 31.47
CA ALA A 26 88.96 46.64 31.47
C ALA A 26 87.50 46.37 31.86
N ASP A 27 86.96 47.07 32.86
CA ASP A 27 85.54 46.99 33.21
C ASP A 27 84.66 47.49 32.06
N ALA A 28 84.99 48.63 31.44
CA ALA A 28 84.25 49.14 30.27
C ALA A 28 84.28 48.16 29.08
N GLU A 29 85.39 47.45 28.85
CA GLU A 29 85.49 46.40 27.83
C GLU A 29 84.67 45.16 28.20
N HIS A 30 84.70 44.73 29.46
CA HIS A 30 83.87 43.64 29.96
C HIS A 30 82.37 43.96 29.83
N GLN A 31 81.93 45.16 30.25
CA GLN A 31 80.54 45.62 30.11
C GLN A 31 80.11 45.72 28.64
N ARG A 32 80.98 46.22 27.75
CA ARG A 32 80.70 46.26 26.30
C ARG A 32 80.58 44.86 25.71
N SER A 33 81.44 43.92 26.13
CA SER A 33 81.42 42.53 25.67
C SER A 33 80.17 41.80 26.15
N ALA A 34 79.81 41.91 27.43
CA ALA A 34 78.58 41.37 27.99
C ALA A 34 77.33 41.97 27.30
N SER A 35 77.29 43.28 27.09
CA SER A 35 76.21 43.96 26.34
C SER A 35 76.14 43.48 24.89
N HIS A 36 77.28 43.28 24.22
CA HIS A 36 77.31 42.75 22.87
C HIS A 36 76.74 41.33 22.83
N GLN A 37 77.15 40.46 23.74
CA GLN A 37 76.64 39.09 23.85
C GLN A 37 75.12 39.07 24.04
N VAL A 38 74.59 39.79 25.04
CA VAL A 38 73.14 39.87 25.30
C VAL A 38 72.38 40.38 24.08
N ARG A 39 72.92 41.39 23.37
CA ARG A 39 72.28 41.89 22.13
C ARG A 39 72.29 40.87 21.01
N GLN A 40 73.36 40.09 20.84
CA GLN A 40 73.42 39.05 19.81
C GLN A 40 72.46 37.90 20.15
N GLU A 41 72.42 37.46 21.40
CA GLU A 41 71.47 36.45 21.89
C GLU A 41 70.02 36.92 21.73
N ALA A 42 69.71 38.17 22.11
CA ALA A 42 68.38 38.73 21.93
C ALA A 42 67.98 38.84 20.45
N ARG A 43 68.91 39.19 19.56
CA ARG A 43 68.67 39.22 18.10
C ARG A 43 68.43 37.82 17.54
N ALA A 44 69.24 36.84 17.95
CA ALA A 44 69.05 35.45 17.57
C ALA A 44 67.69 34.92 18.02
N LEU A 45 67.34 35.12 19.30
CA LEU A 45 66.05 34.73 19.86
C LEU A 45 64.87 35.40 19.16
N ARG A 46 64.95 36.70 18.86
CA ARG A 46 63.91 37.42 18.10
C ARG A 46 63.71 36.84 16.70
N ASN A 47 64.79 36.52 16.00
CA ASN A 47 64.71 35.94 14.66
C ASN A 47 64.13 34.52 14.71
N GLU A 48 64.60 33.70 15.64
CA GLU A 48 64.10 32.34 15.86
C GLU A 48 62.60 32.34 16.19
N THR A 49 62.18 33.14 17.18
CA THR A 49 60.78 33.21 17.62
C THR A 49 59.86 33.79 16.54
N ASN A 50 60.31 34.80 15.77
CA ASN A 50 59.54 35.34 14.65
C ASN A 50 59.37 34.30 13.53
N ASN A 51 60.44 33.57 13.18
CA ASN A 51 60.36 32.51 12.18
C ASN A 51 59.43 31.38 12.65
N LYS A 52 59.56 30.96 13.92
CA LYS A 52 58.71 29.94 14.51
C LYS A 52 57.23 30.33 14.48
N ALA A 53 56.90 31.56 14.92
CA ALA A 53 55.53 32.07 14.90
C ALA A 53 54.93 32.07 13.49
N LYS A 54 55.69 32.53 12.48
CA LYS A 54 55.25 32.52 11.07
C LYS A 54 55.02 31.10 10.54
N TRP A 55 55.93 30.17 10.84
CA TRP A 55 55.78 28.77 10.43
C TRP A 55 54.59 28.10 11.11
N ASP A 56 54.40 28.30 12.40
CA ASP A 56 53.28 27.75 13.15
C ASP A 56 51.94 28.30 12.63
N GLU A 57 51.86 29.60 12.33
CA GLU A 57 50.69 30.24 11.71
C GLU A 57 50.40 29.63 10.33
N GLN A 58 51.40 29.54 9.46
CA GLN A 58 51.23 28.98 8.12
C GLN A 58 50.82 27.49 8.15
N ASN A 59 51.41 26.70 9.04
CA ASN A 59 51.07 25.30 9.23
C ASN A 59 49.62 25.14 9.70
N ASN A 60 49.18 25.94 10.67
CA ASN A 60 47.81 25.88 11.16
C ASN A 60 46.80 26.39 10.12
N ARG A 61 47.16 27.41 9.33
CA ARG A 61 46.34 27.89 8.20
C ARG A 61 46.13 26.80 7.15
N THR A 62 47.17 26.01 6.87
CA THR A 62 47.11 24.85 5.96
C THR A 62 46.21 23.75 6.54
N ARG A 63 46.42 23.36 7.80
CA ARG A 63 45.57 22.36 8.49
C ARG A 63 44.10 22.76 8.51
N LEU A 64 43.80 24.05 8.69
CA LEU A 64 42.43 24.57 8.68
C LEU A 64 41.82 24.47 7.28
N ALA A 65 42.57 24.83 6.24
CA ALA A 65 42.13 24.70 4.85
C ALA A 65 41.83 23.22 4.50
N ASP A 66 42.73 22.30 4.85
CA ASP A 66 42.54 20.86 4.64
C ASP A 66 41.28 20.35 5.35
N ARG A 67 41.06 20.78 6.60
CA ARG A 67 39.86 20.41 7.37
C ARG A 67 38.58 20.93 6.72
N MET A 68 38.58 22.18 6.25
CA MET A 68 37.46 22.76 5.51
C MET A 68 37.13 21.96 4.25
N THR A 69 38.13 21.53 3.49
CA THR A 69 37.92 20.68 2.30
C THR A 69 37.26 19.35 2.67
N ILE A 70 37.71 18.69 3.75
CA ILE A 70 37.13 17.43 4.22
C ILE A 70 35.68 17.62 4.66
N VAL A 71 35.40 18.63 5.48
CA VAL A 71 34.04 18.90 5.98
C VAL A 71 33.10 19.27 4.83
N ASN A 72 33.57 20.07 3.86
CA ASN A 72 32.79 20.45 2.69
C ASN A 72 32.44 19.23 1.82
N ARG A 73 33.40 18.32 1.58
CA ARG A 73 33.12 17.08 0.85
C ARG A 73 32.04 16.23 1.53
N TRP A 74 32.06 16.15 2.86
CA TRP A 74 31.01 15.43 3.60
C TRP A 74 29.66 16.13 3.51
N LYS A 75 29.64 17.47 3.59
CA LYS A 75 28.41 18.24 3.38
C LYS A 75 27.82 18.00 1.99
N GLU A 76 28.63 18.04 0.93
CA GLU A 76 28.19 17.77 -0.44
C GLU A 76 27.64 16.34 -0.59
N ASN A 77 28.26 15.35 0.05
CA ASN A 77 27.72 13.99 0.10
C ASN A 77 26.35 13.94 0.79
N LEU A 78 26.17 14.68 1.89
CA LEU A 78 24.87 14.77 2.57
C LEU A 78 23.82 15.47 1.72
N ASP A 79 24.17 16.57 1.04
CA ASP A 79 23.27 17.28 0.12
C ASP A 79 22.77 16.32 -0.98
N LYS A 80 23.68 15.51 -1.56
CA LYS A 80 23.30 14.47 -2.54
C LYS A 80 22.37 13.42 -1.94
N ARG A 81 22.68 12.90 -0.74
CA ARG A 81 21.85 11.87 -0.09
C ARG A 81 20.47 12.38 0.32
N LEU A 82 20.35 13.63 0.71
CA LEU A 82 19.06 14.26 0.97
C LEU A 82 18.22 14.32 -0.31
N ALA A 83 18.82 14.72 -1.44
CA ALA A 83 18.12 14.69 -2.73
C ALA A 83 17.70 13.26 -3.14
N ASP A 84 18.55 12.26 -2.91
CA ASP A 84 18.20 10.85 -3.14
C ASP A 84 17.00 10.42 -2.26
N LEU A 85 16.99 10.81 -0.98
CA LEU A 85 15.89 10.54 -0.05
C LEU A 85 14.59 11.25 -0.45
N ASP A 86 14.65 12.52 -0.85
CA ASP A 86 13.48 13.27 -1.33
C ASP A 86 12.84 12.59 -2.55
N ALA A 87 13.67 12.17 -3.51
CA ALA A 87 13.22 11.45 -4.69
C ALA A 87 12.56 10.11 -4.34
N GLU A 88 13.15 9.34 -3.43
CA GLU A 88 12.59 8.04 -3.02
C GLU A 88 11.34 8.19 -2.14
N ILE A 89 11.27 9.19 -1.25
CA ILE A 89 10.05 9.51 -0.49
C ILE A 89 8.90 9.82 -1.45
N ALA A 90 9.14 10.65 -2.47
CA ALA A 90 8.13 10.96 -3.49
C ALA A 90 7.72 9.70 -4.28
N ALA A 91 8.68 8.86 -4.67
CA ALA A 91 8.44 7.63 -5.42
C ALA A 91 7.64 6.60 -4.60
N LEU A 92 8.01 6.36 -3.34
CA LEU A 92 7.30 5.44 -2.45
C LEU A 92 5.89 5.95 -2.11
N THR A 93 5.73 7.26 -1.90
CA THR A 93 4.41 7.88 -1.69
C THR A 93 3.48 7.59 -2.87
N LYS A 94 3.96 7.78 -4.10
CA LYS A 94 3.17 7.47 -5.30
C LYS A 94 2.76 6.00 -5.38
N VAL A 95 3.64 5.07 -5.04
CA VAL A 95 3.34 3.64 -5.07
C VAL A 95 2.39 3.23 -3.93
N LYS A 96 2.51 3.83 -2.74
CA LYS A 96 1.53 3.69 -1.65
C LYS A 96 0.15 4.13 -2.10
N GLU A 97 0.02 5.31 -2.71
CA GLU A 97 -1.26 5.81 -3.24
C GLU A 97 -1.83 4.90 -4.33
N MET A 98 -0.97 4.32 -5.18
CA MET A 98 -1.40 3.33 -6.17
C MET A 98 -1.95 2.06 -5.51
N ALA A 99 -1.32 1.58 -4.44
CA ALA A 99 -1.80 0.43 -3.68
C ALA A 99 -3.12 0.75 -2.95
N GLU A 100 -3.27 1.94 -2.38
CA GLU A 100 -4.51 2.42 -1.75
C GLU A 100 -5.66 2.51 -2.76
N ARG A 101 -5.40 3.07 -3.95
CA ARG A 101 -6.37 3.10 -5.05
C ARG A 101 -6.74 1.70 -5.52
N ALA A 102 -5.75 0.81 -5.67
CA ALA A 102 -5.99 -0.58 -6.05
C ALA A 102 -6.85 -1.31 -5.01
N LEU A 103 -6.60 -1.06 -3.72
CA LEU A 103 -7.38 -1.59 -2.60
C LEU A 103 -8.83 -1.09 -2.63
N GLN A 104 -9.04 0.21 -2.79
CA GLN A 104 -10.37 0.81 -2.86
C GLN A 104 -11.15 0.29 -4.07
N ALA A 105 -10.49 0.11 -5.22
CA ALA A 105 -11.11 -0.43 -6.42
C ALA A 105 -11.65 -1.87 -6.23
N LYS A 106 -11.23 -2.59 -5.17
CA LYS A 106 -11.72 -3.94 -4.87
C LYS A 106 -13.07 -3.94 -4.13
N ASN A 107 -13.53 -2.80 -3.61
CA ASN A 107 -14.79 -2.72 -2.87
C ASN A 107 -15.99 -3.02 -3.76
N LEU A 108 -16.09 -2.35 -4.92
CA LEU A 108 -17.23 -2.54 -5.82
C LEU A 108 -17.37 -4.00 -6.31
N PRO A 109 -16.31 -4.67 -6.81
CA PRO A 109 -16.42 -6.09 -7.17
C PRO A 109 -16.83 -7.00 -6.00
N LEU A 110 -16.36 -6.70 -4.78
CA LEU A 110 -16.76 -7.46 -3.59
C LEU A 110 -18.26 -7.30 -3.30
N ASP A 111 -18.74 -6.06 -3.32
CA ASP A 111 -20.15 -5.74 -3.07
C ASP A 111 -21.05 -6.43 -4.10
N VAL A 112 -20.66 -6.38 -5.38
CA VAL A 112 -21.39 -7.06 -6.47
C VAL A 112 -21.39 -8.57 -6.28
N ALA A 113 -20.27 -9.19 -5.91
CA ALA A 113 -20.20 -10.63 -5.69
C ALA A 113 -21.07 -11.07 -4.50
N ILE A 114 -21.08 -10.28 -3.41
CA ILE A 114 -21.96 -10.50 -2.26
C ILE A 114 -23.43 -10.33 -2.65
N GLU A 115 -23.78 -9.28 -3.38
CA GLU A 115 -25.14 -9.03 -3.84
C GLU A 115 -25.64 -10.18 -4.75
N CYS A 116 -24.78 -10.69 -5.64
CA CYS A 116 -25.08 -11.86 -6.45
C CYS A 116 -25.37 -13.10 -5.58
N LEU A 117 -24.61 -13.32 -4.50
CA LEU A 117 -24.89 -14.39 -3.55
C LEU A 117 -26.23 -14.18 -2.83
N THR A 118 -26.52 -12.96 -2.38
CA THR A 118 -27.80 -12.61 -1.73
C THR A 118 -29.00 -12.86 -2.65
N PHE A 119 -28.91 -12.48 -3.94
CA PHE A 119 -29.96 -12.79 -4.91
C PHE A 119 -30.15 -14.28 -5.10
N ARG A 120 -29.08 -15.07 -5.05
CA ARG A 120 -29.18 -16.53 -5.14
C ARG A 120 -29.83 -17.15 -3.90
N GLU A 121 -29.49 -16.66 -2.71
CA GLU A 121 -30.13 -17.08 -1.45
C GLU A 121 -31.63 -16.72 -1.41
N SER A 122 -32.04 -15.66 -2.10
CA SER A 122 -33.45 -15.24 -2.19
C SER A 122 -34.33 -16.11 -3.11
N ARG A 123 -33.75 -17.09 -3.81
CA ARG A 123 -34.50 -18.03 -4.65
C ARG A 123 -35.43 -18.90 -3.80
N ARG A 124 -36.41 -19.55 -4.44
CA ARG A 124 -37.48 -20.29 -3.74
C ARG A 124 -37.43 -21.77 -4.06
N ALA A 125 -37.72 -22.59 -3.04
CA ALA A 125 -37.89 -24.04 -3.17
C ALA A 125 -36.73 -24.71 -3.93
N ILE A 126 -37.03 -25.42 -5.02
CA ILE A 126 -36.06 -26.20 -5.78
C ILE A 126 -35.02 -25.35 -6.51
N ASP A 127 -35.26 -24.05 -6.68
CA ASP A 127 -34.33 -23.13 -7.36
C ASP A 127 -33.15 -22.68 -6.47
N VAL A 128 -33.22 -22.97 -5.16
CA VAL A 128 -32.10 -22.78 -4.22
C VAL A 128 -31.13 -23.95 -4.37
N VAL A 129 -30.23 -23.82 -5.36
CA VAL A 129 -29.30 -24.88 -5.74
C VAL A 129 -27.86 -24.41 -5.59
N ARG A 130 -27.04 -25.27 -4.96
CA ARG A 130 -25.57 -25.19 -4.99
C ARG A 130 -25.06 -25.63 -6.35
N ASP A 131 -24.92 -24.69 -7.26
CA ASP A 131 -24.40 -24.92 -8.62
C ASP A 131 -22.97 -24.36 -8.78
N ALA A 132 -22.41 -24.49 -9.98
CA ALA A 132 -21.09 -23.98 -10.29
C ALA A 132 -20.97 -22.45 -10.12
N VAL A 133 -22.06 -21.70 -10.30
CA VAL A 133 -22.06 -20.24 -10.13
C VAL A 133 -21.86 -19.89 -8.66
N GLU A 134 -22.58 -20.56 -7.76
CA GLU A 134 -22.42 -20.33 -6.32
C GLU A 134 -21.00 -20.65 -5.85
N VAL A 135 -20.40 -21.73 -6.36
CA VAL A 135 -19.01 -22.10 -6.05
C VAL A 135 -18.02 -21.04 -6.53
N GLU A 136 -18.16 -20.56 -7.76
CA GLU A 136 -17.25 -19.53 -8.30
C GLU A 136 -17.45 -18.16 -7.64
N LEU A 137 -18.68 -17.77 -7.29
CA LEU A 137 -18.94 -16.54 -6.52
C LEU A 137 -18.29 -16.56 -5.13
N HIS A 138 -18.37 -17.68 -4.40
CA HIS A 138 -17.68 -17.80 -3.11
C HIS A 138 -16.15 -17.74 -3.25
N LYS A 139 -15.59 -18.34 -4.31
CA LYS A 139 -14.16 -18.22 -4.62
C LYS A 139 -13.77 -16.78 -4.93
N GLU A 140 -14.61 -16.07 -5.69
CA GLU A 140 -14.42 -14.66 -6.03
C GLU A 140 -14.41 -13.77 -4.81
N VAL A 141 -15.41 -13.89 -3.92
CA VAL A 141 -15.43 -13.17 -2.62
C VAL A 141 -14.16 -13.44 -1.82
N LYS A 142 -13.81 -14.71 -1.62
CA LYS A 142 -12.62 -15.09 -0.85
C LYS A 142 -11.32 -14.55 -1.46
N MET A 143 -11.19 -14.60 -2.78
CA MET A 143 -10.03 -14.06 -3.50
C MET A 143 -9.93 -12.54 -3.36
N ILE A 144 -11.06 -11.83 -3.49
CA ILE A 144 -11.10 -10.37 -3.36
C ILE A 144 -10.73 -9.96 -1.93
N GLU A 145 -11.25 -10.64 -0.91
CA GLU A 145 -10.88 -10.38 0.49
C GLU A 145 -9.39 -10.64 0.76
N GLN A 146 -8.85 -11.75 0.25
CA GLN A 146 -7.42 -12.04 0.36
C GLN A 146 -6.57 -10.95 -0.32
N THR A 147 -6.95 -10.56 -1.54
CA THR A 147 -6.31 -9.48 -2.29
C THR A 147 -6.33 -8.16 -1.51
N LYS A 148 -7.48 -7.81 -0.91
CA LYS A 148 -7.61 -6.61 -0.07
C LYS A 148 -6.65 -6.66 1.12
N LYS A 149 -6.54 -7.81 1.79
CA LYS A 149 -5.62 -8.00 2.91
C LYS A 149 -4.15 -7.84 2.49
N GLU A 150 -3.76 -8.46 1.37
CA GLU A 150 -2.40 -8.35 0.83
C GLU A 150 -2.04 -6.90 0.45
N LEU A 151 -2.94 -6.20 -0.24
CA LEU A 151 -2.74 -4.78 -0.59
C LEU A 151 -2.68 -3.90 0.67
N GLN A 152 -3.52 -4.15 1.68
CA GLN A 152 -3.49 -3.41 2.93
C GLN A 152 -2.16 -3.59 3.68
N GLN A 153 -1.61 -4.81 3.69
CA GLN A 153 -0.29 -5.06 4.27
C GLN A 153 0.81 -4.28 3.55
N ARG A 154 0.76 -4.20 2.22
CA ARG A 154 1.71 -3.39 1.43
C ARG A 154 1.58 -1.90 1.74
N VAL A 155 0.37 -1.38 1.88
CA VAL A 155 0.11 0.02 2.25
C VAL A 155 0.69 0.32 3.64
N SER A 156 0.46 -0.55 4.62
CA SER A 156 1.00 -0.39 5.97
C SER A 156 2.54 -0.43 5.98
N ALA A 157 3.15 -1.40 5.30
CA ALA A 157 4.60 -1.47 5.18
C ALA A 157 5.20 -0.24 4.48
N ALA A 158 4.55 0.27 3.42
CA ALA A 158 4.99 1.48 2.73
C ALA A 158 4.88 2.72 3.63
N PHE A 159 3.84 2.81 4.46
CA PHE A 159 3.70 3.89 5.44
C PHE A 159 4.81 3.84 6.50
N GLU A 160 5.09 2.68 7.08
CA GLU A 160 6.19 2.50 8.05
C GLU A 160 7.55 2.88 7.44
N GLN A 161 7.82 2.42 6.21
CA GLN A 161 9.05 2.76 5.51
C GLN A 161 9.17 4.26 5.20
N LEU A 162 8.06 4.94 4.88
CA LEU A 162 8.05 6.39 4.72
C LEU A 162 8.43 7.12 6.01
N CYS A 163 7.97 6.64 7.17
CA CYS A 163 8.37 7.20 8.47
C CYS A 163 9.88 7.05 8.71
N LEU A 164 10.45 5.88 8.40
CA LEU A 164 11.90 5.63 8.54
C LEU A 164 12.74 6.50 7.61
N LEU A 165 12.29 6.70 6.37
CA LEU A 165 12.93 7.61 5.41
C LEU A 165 12.87 9.05 5.90
N GLN A 166 11.74 9.50 6.45
CA GLN A 166 11.59 10.85 7.00
C GLN A 166 12.49 11.08 8.23
N GLU A 167 12.58 10.11 9.14
CA GLU A 167 13.48 10.19 10.30
C GLU A 167 14.95 10.31 9.84
N THR A 168 15.35 9.46 8.89
CA THR A 168 16.69 9.49 8.31
C THR A 168 16.98 10.81 7.61
N HIS A 169 16.01 11.34 6.86
CA HIS A 169 16.10 12.65 6.21
C HIS A 169 16.30 13.78 7.23
N GLN A 170 15.54 13.79 8.34
CA GLN A 170 15.69 14.78 9.40
C GLN A 170 17.07 14.70 10.05
N GLN A 171 17.55 13.48 10.34
CA GLN A 171 18.88 13.27 10.92
C GLN A 171 19.99 13.79 10.01
N LEU A 172 19.96 13.48 8.71
CA LEU A 172 20.93 13.99 7.75
C LEU A 172 20.84 15.50 7.57
N SER A 173 19.62 16.07 7.60
CA SER A 173 19.40 17.52 7.51
C SER A 173 20.04 18.27 8.68
N CYS A 174 19.90 17.74 9.89
CA CYS A 174 20.56 18.26 11.08
C CYS A 174 22.09 18.19 10.95
N ASP A 175 22.64 17.05 10.55
CA ASP A 175 24.08 16.87 10.39
C ASP A 175 24.66 17.82 9.31
N ARG A 176 23.97 17.95 8.18
CA ARG A 176 24.31 18.89 7.10
C ARG A 176 24.35 20.33 7.58
N ARG A 177 23.38 20.74 8.41
CA ARG A 177 23.36 22.08 9.03
C ARG A 177 24.58 22.28 9.95
N CYS A 178 24.86 21.31 10.82
CA CYS A 178 26.04 21.37 11.69
C CYS A 178 27.34 21.51 10.89
N LYS A 179 27.48 20.80 9.76
CA LYS A 179 28.65 20.93 8.88
C LYS A 179 28.72 22.30 8.20
N ALA A 180 27.59 22.86 7.78
CA ALA A 180 27.55 24.20 7.21
C ALA A 180 27.99 25.26 8.24
N GLU A 181 27.47 25.19 9.46
CA GLU A 181 27.86 26.08 10.56
C GLU A 181 29.35 25.95 10.89
N ALA A 182 29.87 24.73 10.98
CA ALA A 182 31.30 24.47 11.20
C ALA A 182 32.17 25.09 10.09
N LEU A 183 31.77 24.96 8.82
CA LEU A 183 32.48 25.56 7.69
C LEU A 183 32.49 27.10 7.76
N GLU A 184 31.38 27.74 8.15
CA GLU A 184 31.36 29.20 8.30
C GLU A 184 32.30 29.66 9.42
N LEU A 185 32.30 28.95 10.56
CA LEU A 185 33.23 29.24 11.65
C LEU A 185 34.70 29.06 11.21
N ASP A 186 35.02 27.97 10.52
CA ASP A 186 36.37 27.70 10.03
C ASP A 186 36.82 28.73 8.98
N ARG A 187 35.91 29.23 8.12
CA ARG A 187 36.19 30.34 7.19
C ARG A 187 36.54 31.63 7.93
N VAL A 188 35.79 31.96 8.99
CA VAL A 188 36.09 33.11 9.83
C VAL A 188 37.48 32.94 10.42
N CYS A 189 37.77 31.79 11.05
CA CYS A 189 39.08 31.48 11.62
C CYS A 189 40.20 31.60 10.59
N HIS A 190 39.99 31.12 9.35
CA HIS A 190 40.99 31.20 8.27
C HIS A 190 41.24 32.63 7.79
N SER A 191 40.24 33.52 7.91
CA SER A 191 40.34 34.92 7.52
C SER A 191 41.04 35.82 8.55
N LEU A 192 41.07 35.39 9.81
CA LEU A 192 41.67 36.15 10.91
C LEU A 192 43.18 36.32 10.72
N ASN A 193 43.65 37.54 10.94
CA ASN A 193 45.05 37.92 10.91
C ASN A 193 45.34 39.00 11.96
N VAL A 194 46.61 39.36 12.14
CA VAL A 194 47.05 40.33 13.17
C VAL A 194 46.38 41.71 13.05
N ASN A 195 45.93 42.10 11.85
CA ASN A 195 45.27 43.38 11.61
C ASN A 195 43.74 43.30 11.74
N SER A 196 43.18 42.15 12.14
CA SER A 196 41.74 41.97 12.25
C SER A 196 41.19 42.70 13.49
N PRO A 197 40.09 43.47 13.37
CA PRO A 197 39.62 44.36 14.44
C PRO A 197 39.11 43.64 15.70
N ASN A 198 38.72 42.36 15.59
CA ASN A 198 38.06 41.59 16.65
C ASN A 198 38.97 40.54 17.33
N ILE A 199 40.29 40.68 17.24
CA ILE A 199 41.23 39.80 17.97
C ILE A 199 41.41 40.29 19.41
N SER A 200 41.38 39.37 20.37
CA SER A 200 41.61 39.69 21.79
C SER A 200 42.04 38.46 22.59
N PHE A 201 42.69 38.68 23.74
CA PHE A 201 43.04 37.60 24.66
C PHE A 201 41.78 36.96 25.24
N LYS A 202 41.71 35.63 25.20
CA LYS A 202 40.56 34.86 25.70
C LYS A 202 40.88 34.22 27.04
N VAL A 203 39.87 34.12 27.90
CA VAL A 203 39.98 33.43 29.19
C VAL A 203 40.04 31.92 28.94
N ASN A 204 41.09 31.27 29.45
CA ASN A 204 41.34 29.83 29.31
C ASN A 204 41.20 29.33 27.83
N PRO A 205 42.11 29.76 26.93
CA PRO A 205 42.01 29.46 25.49
C PRO A 205 42.27 28.00 25.14
N THR A 206 42.93 27.24 26.03
CA THR A 206 43.28 25.83 25.83
C THR A 206 42.23 24.87 26.40
N ARG A 207 41.06 25.38 26.80
CA ARG A 207 39.98 24.53 27.33
C ARG A 207 39.42 23.61 26.26
N ILE A 208 39.10 22.37 26.66
CA ILE A 208 38.34 21.43 25.84
C ILE A 208 36.92 21.40 26.40
N PRO A 209 35.90 21.81 25.63
CA PRO A 209 34.52 21.75 26.09
C PRO A 209 34.08 20.32 26.44
N ASN A 210 33.23 20.17 27.44
CA ASN A 210 32.63 18.89 27.77
C ASN A 210 31.77 18.41 26.60
N GLY A 211 31.84 17.11 26.26
CA GLY A 211 31.12 16.53 25.13
C GLY A 211 31.82 16.68 23.77
N THR A 212 33.09 17.10 23.74
CA THR A 212 33.87 17.16 22.50
C THR A 212 34.09 15.75 21.93
N THR A 213 33.81 15.60 20.63
CA THR A 213 33.98 14.35 19.88
C THR A 213 35.40 14.24 19.32
N THR A 214 35.99 13.03 19.33
CA THR A 214 37.29 12.79 18.68
C THR A 214 37.14 12.75 17.16
N LEU A 215 38.25 12.86 16.42
CA LEU A 215 38.22 12.77 14.95
C LEU A 215 37.70 11.41 14.48
N ASP A 216 38.09 10.33 15.15
CA ASP A 216 37.65 8.97 14.82
C ASP A 216 36.15 8.79 15.06
N GLN A 217 35.65 9.30 16.19
CA GLN A 217 34.20 9.30 16.48
C GLN A 217 33.43 10.15 15.46
N TRP A 218 33.99 11.30 15.04
CA TRP A 218 33.39 12.13 13.99
C TRP A 218 33.32 11.36 12.67
N ASP A 219 34.41 10.71 12.23
CA ASP A 219 34.41 9.93 10.98
C ASP A 219 33.42 8.76 11.06
N GLN A 220 33.39 8.05 12.20
CA GLN A 220 32.44 6.96 12.43
C GLN A 220 30.98 7.44 12.33
N ASN A 221 30.63 8.56 12.96
CA ASN A 221 29.27 9.11 12.90
C ASN A 221 28.86 9.44 11.46
N ASN A 222 29.77 10.02 10.67
CA ASN A 222 29.52 10.32 9.26
C ASN A 222 29.29 9.05 8.43
N ARG A 223 30.09 8.00 8.66
CA ARG A 223 29.94 6.71 7.98
C ARG A 223 28.62 6.04 8.36
N CYS A 224 28.29 5.96 9.65
CA CYS A 224 27.03 5.40 10.12
C CYS A 224 25.81 6.11 9.53
N ASN A 225 25.81 7.44 9.50
CA ASN A 225 24.73 8.23 8.90
C ASN A 225 24.55 7.90 7.41
N LYS A 226 25.67 7.78 6.67
CA LYS A 226 25.66 7.41 5.26
C LYS A 226 25.14 5.99 5.04
N GLU A 227 25.65 5.02 5.78
CA GLU A 227 25.27 3.60 5.66
C GLU A 227 23.80 3.38 6.00
N ARG A 228 23.30 4.05 7.05
CA ARG A 228 21.88 4.03 7.41
C ARG A 228 21.02 4.55 6.26
N ALA A 229 21.36 5.71 5.69
CA ALA A 229 20.61 6.26 4.57
C ALA A 229 20.61 5.35 3.33
N GLU A 230 21.75 4.72 3.01
CA GLU A 230 21.85 3.76 1.91
C GLU A 230 21.02 2.50 2.17
N ALA A 231 20.98 2.01 3.42
CA ALA A 231 20.17 0.86 3.81
C ALA A 231 18.67 1.15 3.67
N GLU A 232 18.20 2.31 4.17
CA GLU A 232 16.79 2.72 4.07
C GLU A 232 16.35 2.94 2.62
N LEU A 233 17.19 3.58 1.80
CA LEU A 233 16.92 3.74 0.36
C LEU A 233 16.76 2.38 -0.33
N LYS A 234 17.66 1.43 -0.05
CA LYS A 234 17.59 0.07 -0.62
C LYS A 234 16.33 -0.67 -0.17
N ALA A 235 15.99 -0.60 1.12
CA ALA A 235 14.79 -1.20 1.67
C ALA A 235 13.52 -0.63 1.00
N SER A 236 13.44 0.69 0.85
CA SER A 236 12.34 1.36 0.15
C SER A 236 12.22 0.93 -1.31
N THR A 237 13.34 0.85 -2.03
CA THR A 237 13.34 0.47 -3.44
C THR A 237 12.77 -0.96 -3.63
N LEU A 238 13.22 -1.91 -2.80
CA LEU A 238 12.74 -3.29 -2.81
C LEU A 238 11.25 -3.37 -2.45
N LEU A 239 10.81 -2.60 -1.45
CA LEU A 239 9.40 -2.55 -1.06
C LEU A 239 8.52 -2.00 -2.18
N ARG A 240 9.01 -0.97 -2.88
CA ARG A 240 8.32 -0.35 -4.02
C ARG A 240 8.14 -1.34 -5.17
N GLU A 241 9.20 -2.04 -5.56
CA GLU A 241 9.15 -3.10 -6.58
C GLU A 241 8.18 -4.22 -6.18
N ALA A 242 8.29 -4.72 -4.95
CA ALA A 242 7.43 -5.78 -4.46
C ALA A 242 5.95 -5.35 -4.40
N THR A 243 5.67 -4.09 -4.07
CA THR A 243 4.31 -3.53 -4.05
C THR A 243 3.72 -3.45 -5.45
N LEU A 244 4.49 -2.97 -6.45
CA LEU A 244 4.06 -2.94 -7.84
C LEU A 244 3.76 -4.35 -8.38
N VAL A 245 4.60 -5.33 -8.05
CA VAL A 245 4.37 -6.74 -8.40
C VAL A 245 3.08 -7.25 -7.77
N THR A 246 2.85 -6.99 -6.47
CA THR A 246 1.59 -7.39 -5.80
C THR A 246 0.37 -6.74 -6.46
N ILE A 247 0.42 -5.47 -6.84
CA ILE A 247 -0.69 -4.81 -7.57
C ILE A 247 -0.95 -5.51 -8.90
N ALA A 248 0.08 -5.81 -9.68
CA ALA A 248 -0.06 -6.48 -10.97
C ALA A 248 -0.62 -7.91 -10.81
N GLN A 249 -0.09 -8.67 -9.85
CA GLN A 249 -0.50 -10.05 -9.58
C GLN A 249 -1.96 -10.12 -9.13
N THR A 250 -2.36 -9.29 -8.17
CA THR A 250 -3.74 -9.26 -7.67
C THR A 250 -4.76 -8.86 -8.74
N ASN A 251 -4.40 -7.95 -9.65
CA ASN A 251 -5.24 -7.61 -10.80
C ASN A 251 -5.40 -8.79 -11.76
N LYS A 252 -4.31 -9.53 -12.02
CA LYS A 252 -4.33 -10.71 -12.88
C LYS A 252 -5.19 -11.83 -12.28
N ASP A 253 -4.99 -12.13 -11.00
CA ASP A 253 -5.71 -13.22 -10.33
C ASP A 253 -7.22 -12.94 -10.30
N MET A 254 -7.61 -11.69 -10.02
CA MET A 254 -9.00 -11.27 -10.09
C MET A 254 -9.60 -11.37 -11.49
N GLU A 255 -8.85 -11.01 -12.54
CA GLU A 255 -9.37 -11.13 -13.90
C GLU A 255 -9.61 -12.60 -14.28
N VAL A 256 -8.71 -13.50 -13.88
CA VAL A 256 -8.89 -14.95 -14.07
C VAL A 256 -10.15 -15.44 -13.35
N GLN A 257 -10.36 -15.03 -12.11
CA GLN A 257 -11.55 -15.44 -11.35
C GLN A 257 -12.84 -14.84 -11.92
N ARG A 258 -12.82 -13.57 -12.33
CA ARG A 258 -13.95 -12.89 -12.99
C ARG A 258 -14.39 -13.67 -14.23
N VAL A 259 -13.44 -14.10 -15.06
CA VAL A 259 -13.73 -14.89 -16.27
C VAL A 259 -14.32 -16.26 -15.92
N ALA A 260 -13.84 -16.90 -14.84
CA ALA A 260 -14.40 -18.17 -14.37
C ALA A 260 -15.85 -18.03 -13.87
N THR A 261 -16.13 -17.02 -13.04
CA THR A 261 -17.48 -16.72 -12.57
C THR A 261 -18.41 -16.35 -13.72
N GLU A 262 -17.95 -15.50 -14.65
CA GLU A 262 -18.72 -15.08 -15.83
C GLU A 262 -19.08 -16.28 -16.72
N PHE A 263 -18.14 -17.20 -16.92
CA PHE A 263 -18.40 -18.42 -17.67
C PHE A 263 -19.46 -19.29 -16.98
N ALA A 264 -19.36 -19.49 -15.67
CA ALA A 264 -20.35 -20.25 -14.90
C ALA A 264 -21.74 -19.61 -15.00
N LEU A 265 -21.81 -18.28 -14.88
CA LEU A 265 -23.07 -17.51 -15.00
C LEU A 265 -23.70 -17.69 -16.37
N ARG A 266 -22.93 -17.47 -17.44
CA ARG A 266 -23.40 -17.64 -18.83
C ARG A 266 -23.93 -19.05 -19.08
N LYS A 267 -23.25 -20.07 -18.57
CA LYS A 267 -23.70 -21.46 -18.68
C LYS A 267 -25.04 -21.67 -17.96
N ARG A 268 -25.16 -21.20 -16.72
CA ARG A 268 -26.38 -21.36 -15.92
C ARG A 268 -27.57 -20.61 -16.50
N ILE A 269 -27.35 -19.42 -17.06
CA ILE A 269 -28.39 -18.65 -17.76
C ILE A 269 -28.97 -19.46 -18.92
N ARG A 270 -28.11 -20.02 -19.78
CA ARG A 270 -28.54 -20.86 -20.90
C ARG A 270 -29.31 -22.10 -20.46
N ASP A 271 -28.89 -22.73 -19.37
CA ASP A 271 -29.59 -23.90 -18.83
C ASP A 271 -31.00 -23.52 -18.32
N MET A 272 -31.14 -22.35 -17.69
CA MET A 272 -32.44 -21.84 -17.23
C MET A 272 -33.35 -21.43 -18.40
N GLU A 273 -32.81 -20.76 -19.42
CA GLU A 273 -33.54 -20.38 -20.63
C GLU A 273 -34.13 -21.62 -21.33
N LYS A 274 -33.31 -22.67 -21.51
CA LYS A 274 -33.78 -23.94 -22.09
C LYS A 274 -34.89 -24.60 -21.29
N ALA A 275 -34.74 -24.65 -19.96
CA ALA A 275 -35.76 -25.25 -19.10
C ALA A 275 -37.06 -24.45 -19.13
N HIS A 276 -36.98 -23.12 -19.16
CA HIS A 276 -38.14 -22.25 -19.28
C HIS A 276 -38.86 -22.42 -20.63
N ASP A 277 -38.12 -22.49 -21.73
CA ASP A 277 -38.71 -22.66 -23.06
C ASP A 277 -39.39 -24.03 -23.20
N GLU A 278 -38.79 -25.09 -22.65
CA GLU A 278 -39.41 -26.42 -22.56
C GLU A 278 -40.69 -26.38 -21.73
N LEU A 279 -40.68 -25.75 -20.54
CA LEU A 279 -41.87 -25.67 -19.70
C LEU A 279 -43.00 -24.88 -20.36
N LYS A 280 -42.69 -23.82 -21.08
CA LYS A 280 -43.69 -23.09 -21.88
C LYS A 280 -44.30 -23.95 -22.98
N TRP A 281 -43.48 -24.77 -23.63
CA TRP A 281 -43.95 -25.71 -24.64
C TRP A 281 -44.87 -26.78 -24.04
N GLN A 282 -44.50 -27.34 -22.88
CA GLN A 282 -45.33 -28.31 -22.15
C GLN A 282 -46.64 -27.70 -21.65
N GLU A 283 -46.61 -26.46 -21.16
CA GLU A 283 -47.80 -25.72 -20.75
C GLU A 283 -48.78 -25.57 -21.92
N GLN A 284 -48.28 -25.16 -23.09
CA GLN A 284 -49.11 -25.02 -24.28
C GLN A 284 -49.75 -26.36 -24.69
N ASN A 285 -48.97 -27.43 -24.80
CA ASN A 285 -49.50 -28.75 -25.17
C ASN A 285 -50.53 -29.26 -24.16
N THR A 286 -50.29 -29.03 -22.85
CA THR A 286 -51.22 -29.45 -21.80
C THR A 286 -52.53 -28.68 -21.88
N LEU A 287 -52.49 -27.38 -22.20
CA LEU A 287 -53.70 -26.58 -22.41
C LEU A 287 -54.48 -27.03 -23.65
N GLU A 288 -53.79 -27.41 -24.73
CA GLU A 288 -54.41 -27.98 -25.93
C GLU A 288 -55.09 -29.33 -25.61
N GLU A 289 -54.41 -30.23 -24.89
CA GLU A 289 -54.98 -31.51 -24.46
C GLU A 289 -56.18 -31.33 -23.52
N ILE A 290 -56.14 -30.36 -22.59
CA ILE A 290 -57.28 -30.02 -21.74
C ILE A 290 -58.47 -29.59 -22.60
N ALA A 291 -58.25 -28.72 -23.59
CA ALA A 291 -59.33 -28.26 -24.47
C ALA A 291 -59.93 -29.40 -25.31
N GLU A 292 -59.10 -30.33 -25.81
CA GLU A 292 -59.58 -31.52 -26.52
C GLU A 292 -60.39 -32.44 -25.58
N MET A 293 -59.90 -32.68 -24.36
CA MET A 293 -60.62 -33.47 -23.35
C MET A 293 -61.96 -32.82 -22.96
N GLU A 294 -62.01 -31.50 -22.79
CA GLU A 294 -63.25 -30.76 -22.54
C GLU A 294 -64.26 -30.91 -23.69
N GLU A 295 -63.81 -30.88 -24.94
CA GLU A 295 -64.68 -31.08 -26.10
C GLU A 295 -65.22 -32.53 -26.14
N ASP A 296 -64.38 -33.52 -25.84
CA ASP A 296 -64.79 -34.92 -25.81
C ASP A 296 -65.76 -35.21 -24.65
N ILE A 297 -65.61 -34.58 -23.48
CA ILE A 297 -66.60 -34.62 -22.40
C ILE A 297 -67.95 -34.08 -22.90
N GLN A 298 -67.98 -32.92 -23.58
CA GLN A 298 -69.22 -32.34 -24.11
C GLN A 298 -69.89 -33.25 -25.15
N ARG A 299 -69.09 -33.90 -26.01
CA ARG A 299 -69.58 -34.88 -27.00
C ARG A 299 -70.16 -36.12 -26.30
N LEU A 300 -69.46 -36.69 -25.30
CA LEU A 300 -69.93 -37.83 -24.51
C LEU A 300 -71.24 -37.52 -23.79
N GLU A 301 -71.37 -36.35 -23.17
CA GLU A 301 -72.62 -35.94 -22.53
C GLU A 301 -73.77 -35.80 -23.53
N LYS A 302 -73.50 -35.26 -24.72
CA LYS A 302 -74.50 -35.11 -25.79
C LYS A 302 -74.96 -36.47 -26.29
N ASP A 303 -74.05 -37.41 -26.49
CA ASP A 303 -74.36 -38.77 -26.91
C ASP A 303 -75.11 -39.54 -25.83
N LEU A 304 -74.75 -39.36 -24.55
CA LEU A 304 -75.49 -39.92 -23.42
C LEU A 304 -76.93 -39.42 -23.40
N ARG A 305 -77.15 -38.10 -23.52
CA ARG A 305 -78.50 -37.50 -23.61
C ARG A 305 -79.30 -38.07 -24.79
N ARG A 306 -78.66 -38.23 -25.95
CA ARG A 306 -79.30 -38.81 -27.13
C ARG A 306 -79.69 -40.27 -26.91
N LYS A 307 -78.80 -41.09 -26.34
CA LYS A 307 -79.07 -42.50 -26.04
C LYS A 307 -80.16 -42.67 -24.98
N MET A 308 -80.24 -41.78 -23.99
CA MET A 308 -81.37 -41.73 -23.05
C MET A 308 -82.71 -41.43 -23.73
N GLN A 309 -82.71 -40.56 -24.75
CA GLN A 309 -83.92 -40.30 -25.55
C GLN A 309 -84.31 -41.52 -26.40
N ASP A 310 -83.34 -42.17 -27.06
CA ASP A 310 -83.55 -43.41 -27.81
C ASP A 310 -84.17 -44.50 -26.90
N LEU A 311 -83.62 -44.67 -25.69
CA LEU A 311 -84.11 -45.63 -24.69
C LEU A 311 -85.55 -45.31 -24.26
N LYS A 312 -85.87 -44.03 -24.06
CA LYS A 312 -87.24 -43.59 -23.74
C LYS A 312 -88.23 -43.94 -24.85
N VAL A 313 -87.84 -43.81 -26.11
CA VAL A 313 -88.68 -44.22 -27.26
C VAL A 313 -88.89 -45.73 -27.25
N ALA A 314 -87.84 -46.53 -27.06
CA ALA A 314 -87.93 -47.99 -26.98
C ALA A 314 -88.85 -48.44 -25.84
N HIS A 315 -88.70 -47.88 -24.63
CA HIS A 315 -89.60 -48.12 -23.49
C HIS A 315 -91.06 -47.78 -23.82
N THR A 316 -91.29 -46.61 -24.41
CA THR A 316 -92.64 -46.16 -24.77
C THR A 316 -93.27 -47.06 -25.82
N ARG A 317 -92.49 -47.52 -26.81
CA ARG A 317 -92.95 -48.48 -27.84
C ARG A 317 -93.32 -49.83 -27.22
N LEU A 318 -92.50 -50.36 -26.31
CA LEU A 318 -92.79 -51.61 -25.60
C LEU A 318 -94.06 -51.48 -24.75
N GLU A 319 -94.18 -50.39 -23.98
CA GLU A 319 -95.37 -50.12 -23.16
C GLU A 319 -96.63 -49.97 -24.01
N THR A 320 -96.57 -49.20 -25.11
CA THR A 320 -97.72 -49.00 -26.00
C THR A 320 -98.24 -50.31 -26.58
N ARG A 321 -97.34 -51.27 -26.85
CA ARG A 321 -97.70 -52.58 -27.39
C ARG A 321 -98.40 -53.49 -26.37
N THR A 322 -98.34 -53.18 -25.07
CA THR A 322 -99.08 -53.93 -24.03
C THR A 322 -100.59 -53.69 -24.08
N TYR A 323 -101.05 -52.60 -24.68
CA TYR A 323 -102.48 -52.27 -24.82
C TYR A 323 -103.19 -53.01 -25.97
N ARG A 324 -102.51 -53.92 -26.68
CA ARG A 324 -103.11 -54.73 -27.75
C ARG A 324 -104.14 -55.72 -27.18
N SER A 325 -105.26 -55.89 -27.85
CA SER A 325 -106.34 -56.76 -27.37
C SER A 325 -106.12 -58.23 -27.73
N THR A 326 -106.41 -59.10 -26.76
CA THR A 326 -106.58 -60.57 -26.91
C THR A 326 -105.45 -61.25 -27.70
N VAL A 327 -105.71 -61.66 -28.95
CA VAL A 327 -104.83 -62.51 -29.76
C VAL A 327 -103.66 -61.73 -30.35
N GLU A 328 -103.79 -60.41 -30.51
CA GLU A 328 -102.74 -59.51 -31.02
C GLU A 328 -101.67 -59.18 -29.96
N LEU A 329 -101.86 -59.61 -28.71
CA LEU A 329 -100.87 -59.53 -27.64
C LEU A 329 -99.85 -60.67 -27.76
N CYS A 330 -99.16 -60.72 -28.89
CA CYS A 330 -98.17 -61.74 -29.21
C CYS A 330 -96.74 -61.22 -29.03
N ARG A 331 -95.80 -62.13 -28.72
CA ARG A 331 -94.36 -61.88 -28.81
C ARG A 331 -93.92 -62.13 -30.24
N ASP A 332 -94.09 -61.11 -31.08
CA ASP A 332 -93.61 -61.10 -32.45
C ASP A 332 -92.12 -60.69 -32.52
N GLU A 333 -91.52 -60.80 -33.70
CA GLU A 333 -90.11 -60.42 -33.91
C GLU A 333 -89.82 -58.96 -33.54
N VAL A 334 -90.82 -58.08 -33.63
CA VAL A 334 -90.68 -56.66 -33.26
C VAL A 334 -90.63 -56.50 -31.74
N GLN A 335 -91.37 -57.32 -30.98
CA GLN A 335 -91.32 -57.33 -29.51
C GLN A 335 -89.94 -57.77 -29.03
N ASP A 336 -89.40 -58.84 -29.61
CA ASP A 336 -88.07 -59.35 -29.26
C ASP A 336 -86.98 -58.34 -29.67
N GLY A 337 -87.06 -57.77 -30.88
CA GLY A 337 -86.13 -56.74 -31.36
C GLY A 337 -86.13 -55.46 -30.50
N LEU A 338 -87.29 -54.98 -30.06
CA LEU A 338 -87.37 -53.82 -29.14
C LEU A 338 -86.80 -54.15 -27.75
N THR A 339 -86.96 -55.39 -27.29
CA THR A 339 -86.41 -55.84 -26.01
C THR A 339 -84.89 -55.90 -26.08
N ASP A 340 -84.32 -56.40 -27.17
CA ASP A 340 -82.88 -56.40 -27.43
C ASP A 340 -82.33 -54.96 -27.56
N GLU A 341 -83.05 -54.08 -28.25
CA GLU A 341 -82.71 -52.65 -28.38
C GLU A 341 -82.58 -51.98 -27.00
N VAL A 342 -83.49 -52.25 -26.06
CA VAL A 342 -83.42 -51.74 -24.68
C VAL A 342 -82.16 -52.23 -23.96
N HIS A 343 -81.87 -53.54 -23.98
CA HIS A 343 -80.68 -54.08 -23.31
C HIS A 343 -79.37 -53.51 -23.89
N GLN A 344 -79.31 -53.33 -25.22
CA GLN A 344 -78.16 -52.73 -25.89
C GLN A 344 -77.99 -51.24 -25.55
N LEU A 345 -79.09 -50.48 -25.51
CA LEU A 345 -79.08 -49.07 -25.13
C LEU A 345 -78.68 -48.87 -23.67
N GLU A 346 -79.20 -49.68 -22.74
CA GLU A 346 -78.78 -49.66 -21.33
C GLU A 346 -77.29 -50.01 -21.16
N GLY A 347 -76.80 -51.02 -21.90
CA GLY A 347 -75.38 -51.36 -21.94
C GLY A 347 -74.51 -50.20 -22.44
N SER A 348 -74.94 -49.56 -23.54
CA SER A 348 -74.23 -48.42 -24.14
C SER A 348 -74.24 -47.20 -23.22
N ILE A 349 -75.36 -46.91 -22.55
CA ILE A 349 -75.49 -45.82 -21.57
C ILE A 349 -74.54 -46.06 -20.39
N ARG A 350 -74.50 -47.27 -19.84
CA ARG A 350 -73.56 -47.61 -18.75
C ARG A 350 -72.10 -47.42 -19.17
N ALA A 351 -71.74 -47.86 -20.38
CA ALA A 351 -70.39 -47.69 -20.91
C ALA A 351 -70.03 -46.21 -21.11
N LEU A 352 -70.94 -45.40 -21.65
CA LEU A 352 -70.75 -43.95 -21.81
C LEU A 352 -70.65 -43.23 -20.45
N GLN A 353 -71.46 -43.63 -19.46
CA GLN A 353 -71.38 -43.09 -18.10
C GLN A 353 -70.05 -43.41 -17.42
N GLN A 354 -69.53 -44.62 -17.61
CA GLN A 354 -68.22 -44.99 -17.09
C GLN A 354 -67.12 -44.16 -17.73
N LYS A 355 -67.13 -44.00 -19.06
CA LYS A 355 -66.12 -43.21 -19.76
C LYS A 355 -66.19 -41.72 -19.41
N LEU A 356 -67.39 -41.18 -19.22
CA LEU A 356 -67.57 -39.81 -18.73
C LEU A 356 -66.99 -39.63 -17.32
N ALA A 357 -67.19 -40.60 -16.42
CA ALA A 357 -66.63 -40.56 -15.06
C ALA A 357 -65.10 -40.74 -15.01
N GLU A 358 -64.50 -41.37 -16.03
CA GLU A 358 -63.03 -41.48 -16.17
C GLU A 358 -62.41 -40.20 -16.75
N ALA A 359 -63.17 -39.43 -17.53
CA ALA A 359 -62.71 -38.20 -18.18
C ALA A 359 -62.87 -36.94 -17.30
N GLN A 360 -63.73 -37.00 -16.28
CA GLN A 360 -63.96 -35.94 -15.27
C GLN A 360 -63.07 -36.15 -14.05
#